data_AF-A0A260S662-F1
#
_entry.id   AF-A0A260S662-F1
#
_cell.length_a   1.000
_cell.length_b   1.000
_cell.length_c   1.000
_cell.angle_alpha   90.00
_cell.angle_beta   90.00
_cell.angle_gamma   90.00
#
_symmetry.space_group_name_H-M   'P 1'
#
loop_
_entity.id
_entity.type
_entity.pdbx_description
1 polymer ?
#
loop_
_entity_poly.entity_id
_entity_poly.type
_entity_poly.pdbx_seq_one_letter_code
_entity_poly.pdbx_strand_id
1 'polypeptide(L)'
;MTVSTTEDPVFLACEMAVLRALEMAGKRCRNVSRERRKQLIDSTPDYLIYTQLINANTTADCDSILKGAWEHLTLVLPERPDLYAICDRYVRQLLVRRTPHTKAALAAVLEDSL
;
A
#
# COMPACT_ATOMS: atom_id res chain seq x y z
N MET A 1 4.06 -14.85 27.06
CA MET A 1 3.12 -14.71 25.93
C MET A 1 3.92 -14.10 24.79
N THR A 2 4.27 -14.88 23.77
CA THR A 2 4.89 -14.36 22.56
C THR A 2 3.79 -13.75 21.71
N VAL A 3 3.67 -12.42 21.74
CA VAL A 3 2.77 -11.70 20.82
C VAL A 3 3.26 -12.02 19.41
N SER A 4 2.37 -12.52 18.55
CA SER A 4 2.72 -12.72 17.15
C SER A 4 3.14 -11.38 16.56
N THR A 5 4.25 -11.30 15.82
CA THR A 5 4.71 -10.05 15.16
C THR A 5 3.61 -9.38 14.33
N THR A 6 2.61 -10.13 13.89
CA THR A 6 1.45 -9.61 13.12
C THR A 6 0.35 -8.94 13.97
N GLU A 7 0.41 -9.10 15.29
CA GLU A 7 -0.47 -8.43 16.26
C GLU A 7 0.22 -7.22 16.92
N ASP A 8 1.50 -7.00 16.62
CA ASP A 8 2.25 -5.85 17.10
C ASP A 8 1.61 -4.53 16.60
N PRO A 9 1.40 -3.52 17.47
CA PRO A 9 0.78 -2.26 17.07
C PRO A 9 1.52 -1.52 15.95
N VAL A 10 2.85 -1.63 15.88
CA VAL A 10 3.67 -1.01 14.83
C VAL A 10 3.44 -1.74 13.51
N PHE A 11 3.43 -3.08 13.53
CA PHE A 11 3.05 -3.87 12.35
C PHE A 11 1.66 -3.49 11.84
N LEU A 12 0.67 -3.40 12.72
CA LEU A 12 -0.71 -3.03 12.36
C LEU A 12 -0.82 -1.61 11.78
N ALA A 13 -0.02 -0.66 12.29
CA ALA A 13 0.05 0.69 11.73
C ALA A 13 0.65 0.68 10.31
N CYS A 14 1.71 -0.09 10.08
CA CYS A 14 2.28 -0.29 8.74
C CYS A 14 1.28 -0.95 7.79
N GLU A 15 0.59 -2.02 8.23
CA GLU A 15 -0.45 -2.71 7.47
C GLU A 15 -1.56 -1.74 7.02
N MET A 16 -2.08 -0.94 7.95
CA MET A 16 -3.12 0.05 7.66
C MET A 16 -2.64 1.11 6.67
N ALA A 17 -1.40 1.58 6.82
CA ALA A 17 -0.81 2.56 5.90
C ALA A 17 -0.63 1.98 4.48
N VAL A 18 -0.18 0.73 4.37
CA VAL A 18 -0.07 0.00 3.10
C VAL A 18 -1.45 -0.11 2.43
N LEU A 19 -2.47 -0.60 3.14
CA LEU A 19 -3.82 -0.72 2.60
C LEU A 19 -4.34 0.63 2.10
N ARG A 20 -4.17 1.68 2.92
CA ARG A 20 -4.58 3.04 2.56
C ARG A 20 -3.88 3.54 1.28
N ALA A 21 -2.58 3.31 1.16
CA ALA A 21 -1.80 3.68 -0.02
C ALA A 21 -2.30 2.96 -1.29
N LEU A 22 -2.65 1.68 -1.18
CA LEU A 22 -3.17 0.87 -2.29
C LEU A 22 -4.58 1.31 -2.72
N GLU A 23 -5.46 1.65 -1.77
CA GLU A 23 -6.77 2.24 -2.07
C GLU A 23 -6.62 3.56 -2.83
N MET A 24 -5.71 4.43 -2.39
CA MET A 24 -5.44 5.70 -3.07
C MET A 24 -4.91 5.47 -4.48
N ALA A 25 -4.06 4.45 -4.66
CA ALA A 25 -3.56 4.07 -5.96
C ALA A 25 -4.68 3.60 -6.88
N GLY A 26 -5.60 2.75 -6.40
CA GLY A 26 -6.80 2.31 -7.13
C GLY A 26 -7.75 3.45 -7.52
N LYS A 27 -7.80 4.52 -6.72
CA LYS A 27 -8.64 5.71 -6.99
C LYS A 27 -8.02 6.68 -7.99
N ARG A 28 -6.69 6.75 -8.05
CA ARG A 28 -5.91 7.70 -8.86
C ARG A 28 -5.53 7.19 -10.25
N CYS A 29 -6.02 6.02 -10.64
CA CYS A 29 -5.71 5.41 -11.93
C CYS A 29 -6.08 6.34 -13.08
N ARG A 30 -5.07 6.66 -13.90
CA ARG A 30 -5.23 7.44 -15.13
C ARG A 30 -5.77 6.52 -16.22
N ASN A 31 -6.49 7.10 -17.18
CA ASN A 31 -6.95 6.39 -18.39
C ASN A 31 -7.97 5.26 -18.16
N VAL A 32 -8.66 5.23 -17.02
CA VAL A 32 -9.80 4.33 -16.78
C VAL A 32 -11.09 5.11 -16.99
N SER A 33 -11.97 4.61 -17.86
CA SER A 33 -13.27 5.23 -18.09
C SER A 33 -14.10 5.23 -16.79
N ARG A 34 -15.00 6.21 -16.65
CA ARG A 34 -15.89 6.30 -15.47
C ARG A 34 -16.69 5.02 -15.26
N GLU A 35 -17.18 4.42 -16.35
CA GLU A 35 -17.94 3.18 -16.32
C GLU A 35 -17.08 2.00 -15.85
N ARG A 36 -15.88 1.85 -16.40
CA ARG A 36 -14.95 0.79 -15.96
C ARG A 36 -14.57 0.96 -14.49
N ARG A 37 -14.39 2.21 -14.03
CA ARG A 37 -14.10 2.49 -12.62
C ARG A 37 -15.26 2.07 -11.71
N LYS A 38 -16.51 2.37 -12.10
CA LYS A 38 -17.70 1.96 -11.34
C LYS A 38 -17.76 0.44 -11.20
N GLN A 39 -17.59 -0.29 -12.31
CA GLN A 39 -17.55 -1.75 -12.31
C GLN A 39 -16.48 -2.31 -11.38
N LEU A 40 -15.28 -1.73 -11.40
CA LEU A 40 -14.17 -2.18 -10.55
C LEU A 40 -14.46 -1.97 -9.06
N ILE A 41 -15.03 -0.83 -8.68
CA ILE A 41 -15.43 -0.53 -7.30
C ILE A 41 -16.54 -1.48 -6.83
N ASP A 42 -17.51 -1.77 -7.70
CA ASP A 42 -18.62 -2.67 -7.37
C ASP A 42 -18.17 -4.14 -7.20
N SER A 43 -17.09 -4.56 -7.88
CA SER A 43 -16.65 -5.96 -7.91
C SER A 43 -15.38 -6.27 -7.10
N THR A 44 -14.63 -5.25 -6.66
CA THR A 44 -13.27 -5.42 -6.11
C THR A 44 -13.09 -4.54 -4.89
N PRO A 45 -12.58 -5.08 -3.77
CA PRO A 45 -12.19 -4.25 -2.64
C PRO A 45 -11.23 -3.13 -3.07
N ASP A 46 -11.43 -1.91 -2.55
CA ASP A 46 -10.69 -0.70 -2.97
C ASP A 46 -9.17 -0.90 -2.98
N TYR A 47 -8.63 -1.58 -1.96
CA TYR A 47 -7.20 -1.84 -1.82
C TYR A 47 -6.65 -2.86 -2.83
N LEU A 48 -7.49 -3.55 -3.62
CA LEU A 48 -7.08 -4.50 -4.66
C LEU A 48 -7.29 -3.97 -6.08
N ILE A 49 -7.99 -2.86 -6.25
CA ILE A 49 -8.33 -2.30 -7.59
C ILE A 49 -7.07 -2.08 -8.44
N TYR A 50 -5.95 -1.67 -7.83
CA TYR A 50 -4.69 -1.43 -8.54
C TYR A 50 -4.15 -2.67 -9.29
N THR A 51 -4.50 -3.89 -8.85
CA THR A 51 -4.05 -5.14 -9.48
C THR A 51 -4.67 -5.33 -10.88
N GLN A 52 -5.82 -4.69 -11.13
CA GLN A 52 -6.58 -4.79 -12.37
C GLN A 52 -6.22 -3.68 -13.38
N LEU A 53 -5.29 -2.80 -13.04
CA LEU A 53 -5.03 -1.55 -13.75
C LEU A 53 -3.54 -1.36 -14.05
N ILE A 54 -3.25 -0.69 -15.16
CA ILE A 54 -1.87 -0.29 -15.51
C ILE A 54 -1.62 1.08 -14.88
N ASN A 55 -1.30 1.07 -13.58
CA ASN A 55 -1.10 2.29 -12.80
C ASN A 55 0.33 2.84 -12.90
N ALA A 56 1.31 1.95 -12.82
CA ALA A 56 2.73 2.28 -12.85
C ALA A 56 3.47 1.18 -13.60
N ASN A 57 4.42 1.58 -14.46
CA ASN A 57 5.35 0.64 -15.11
C ASN A 57 6.71 0.66 -14.41
N THR A 58 7.03 1.77 -13.75
CA THR A 58 8.27 1.97 -12.99
C THR A 58 7.96 2.47 -11.59
N THR A 59 8.94 2.37 -10.69
CA THR A 59 8.80 2.93 -9.34
C THR A 59 8.67 4.46 -9.35
N ALA A 60 9.23 5.14 -10.35
CA ALA A 60 9.11 6.60 -10.50
C ALA A 60 7.66 7.05 -10.81
N ASP A 61 6.90 6.25 -11.57
CA ASP A 61 5.49 6.54 -11.85
C ASP A 61 4.64 6.63 -10.57
N CYS A 62 5.08 5.95 -9.51
CA CYS A 62 4.37 5.88 -8.23
C CYS A 62 4.37 7.19 -7.45
N ASP A 63 5.26 8.15 -7.75
CA ASP A 63 5.36 9.41 -6.98
C ASP A 63 4.05 10.20 -6.97
N SER A 64 3.44 10.36 -8.15
CA SER A 64 2.16 11.07 -8.26
C SER A 64 0.98 10.27 -7.68
N ILE A 65 1.11 8.95 -7.66
CA ILE A 65 0.08 8.02 -7.19
C ILE A 65 0.06 8.00 -5.66
N LEU A 66 1.23 8.00 -5.02
CA LEU A 66 1.40 7.85 -3.57
C LEU A 66 1.48 9.19 -2.83
N LYS A 67 1.43 10.33 -3.52
CA LYS A 67 1.44 11.65 -2.87
C LYS A 67 0.37 11.78 -1.77
N GLY A 68 0.79 11.98 -0.52
CA GLY A 68 -0.08 12.11 0.65
C GLY A 68 -0.61 10.78 1.21
N ALA A 69 -0.19 9.62 0.69
CA ALA A 69 -0.62 8.32 1.20
C ALA A 69 -0.14 8.04 2.63
N TRP A 70 0.96 8.67 3.02
CA TRP A 70 1.72 8.33 4.21
C TRP A 70 1.53 9.25 5.41
N GLU A 71 0.71 10.30 5.26
CA GLU A 71 0.50 11.33 6.30
C GLU A 71 0.06 10.72 7.63
N HIS A 72 -0.82 9.72 7.59
CA HIS A 72 -1.29 9.02 8.78
C HIS A 72 -0.17 8.20 9.43
N LEU A 73 0.66 7.50 8.64
CA LEU A 73 1.77 6.70 9.17
C LEU A 73 2.78 7.60 9.88
N THR A 74 3.14 8.74 9.27
CA THR A 74 4.04 9.72 9.87
C THR A 74 3.46 10.36 11.12
N LEU A 75 2.13 10.47 11.22
CA LEU A 75 1.45 10.98 12.41
C LEU A 75 1.49 9.98 13.58
N VAL A 76 1.28 8.69 13.30
CA VAL A 76 1.20 7.65 14.35
C VAL A 76 2.56 7.07 14.74
N LEU A 77 3.55 7.13 13.85
CA LEU A 77 4.92 6.66 14.06
C LEU A 77 5.95 7.74 13.68
N PRO A 78 5.94 8.92 14.33
CA PRO A 78 6.76 10.07 13.93
C PRO A 78 8.28 9.82 14.03
N GLU A 79 8.71 8.93 14.92
CA GLU A 79 10.12 8.60 15.15
C GLU A 79 10.62 7.41 14.32
N ARG A 80 9.80 6.92 13.37
CA ARG A 80 10.11 5.74 12.55
C ARG A 80 10.10 6.02 11.04
N PRO A 81 10.96 6.92 10.54
CA PRO A 81 11.06 7.20 9.10
C PRO A 81 11.58 5.99 8.30
N ASP A 82 12.26 5.05 8.96
CA ASP A 82 12.67 3.76 8.39
C ASP A 82 11.46 2.94 7.92
N LEU A 83 10.43 2.84 8.76
CA LEU A 83 9.21 2.09 8.45
C LEU A 83 8.42 2.72 7.31
N TYR A 84 8.40 4.05 7.23
CA TYR A 84 7.88 4.77 6.07
C TYR A 84 8.59 4.32 4.79
N ALA A 85 9.92 4.34 4.77
CA ALA A 85 10.70 4.01 3.58
C ALA A 85 10.51 2.54 3.15
N ILE A 86 10.38 1.63 4.13
CA ILE A 86 10.11 0.22 3.88
C ILE A 86 8.72 0.02 3.29
N CYS A 87 7.68 0.61 3.89
CA CYS A 87 6.30 0.53 3.40
C CYS A 87 6.15 1.15 2.01
N ASP A 88 6.77 2.31 1.76
CA ASP A 88 6.75 2.98 0.46
C ASP A 88 7.40 2.12 -0.62
N ARG A 89 8.60 1.59 -0.35
CA ARG A 89 9.28 0.65 -1.25
C ARG A 89 8.43 -0.59 -1.53
N TYR A 90 7.83 -1.17 -0.49
CA TYR A 90 6.97 -2.34 -0.62
C TYR A 90 5.75 -2.06 -1.51
N VAL A 91 5.01 -0.97 -1.26
CA VAL A 91 3.86 -0.58 -2.07
C VAL A 91 4.25 -0.30 -3.52
N ARG A 92 5.36 0.40 -3.77
CA ARG A 92 5.85 0.64 -5.14
C ARG A 92 6.09 -0.67 -5.89
N GLN A 93 6.65 -1.69 -5.24
CA GLN A 93 6.83 -3.00 -5.85
C GLN A 93 5.49 -3.67 -6.17
N LEU A 94 4.51 -3.60 -5.26
CA LEU A 94 3.17 -4.13 -5.51
C LEU A 94 2.50 -3.43 -6.70
N LEU A 95 2.61 -2.10 -6.80
CA LEU A 95 2.01 -1.33 -7.90
C LEU A 95 2.63 -1.68 -9.25
N VAL A 96 3.96 -1.75 -9.33
CA VAL A 96 4.67 -2.10 -10.58
C VAL A 96 4.39 -3.54 -11.00
N ARG A 97 4.40 -4.48 -10.04
CA ARG A 97 4.18 -5.92 -10.32
C ARG A 97 2.71 -6.30 -10.43
N ARG A 98 1.79 -5.44 -9.97
CA ARG A 98 0.35 -5.67 -9.85
C ARG A 98 0.01 -6.93 -9.04
N THR A 99 0.82 -7.23 -8.03
CA THR A 99 0.61 -8.36 -7.13
C THR A 99 -0.17 -7.92 -5.91
N PRO A 100 -1.14 -8.71 -5.40
CA PRO A 100 -1.91 -8.36 -4.22
C PRO A 100 -1.01 -8.31 -2.97
N HIS A 101 -1.35 -7.38 -2.08
CA HIS A 101 -0.76 -7.32 -0.75
C HIS A 101 -1.17 -8.53 0.11
N THR A 102 -0.26 -8.99 0.98
CA THR A 102 -0.55 -9.97 2.03
C THR A 102 0.21 -9.60 3.32
N LYS A 103 -0.37 -9.92 4.48
CA LYS A 103 0.27 -9.76 5.79
C LYS A 103 1.62 -10.46 5.87
N ALA A 104 1.72 -11.68 5.33
CA ALA A 104 2.96 -12.46 5.35
C ALA A 104 4.07 -11.77 4.54
N ALA A 105 3.74 -11.22 3.37
CA ALA A 105 4.72 -10.47 2.56
C ALA A 105 5.15 -9.16 3.25
N LEU A 106 4.24 -8.47 3.93
CA LEU A 106 4.61 -7.28 4.70
C LEU A 106 5.50 -7.65 5.90
N ALA A 107 5.16 -8.71 6.63
CA ALA A 107 5.95 -9.18 7.78
C ALA A 107 7.38 -9.52 7.37
N ALA A 108 7.56 -10.24 6.27
CA ALA A 108 8.88 -10.56 5.74
C ALA A 108 9.71 -9.32 5.35
N VAL A 109 9.04 -8.24 4.92
CA VAL A 109 9.71 -6.98 4.54
C VAL A 109 10.03 -6.11 5.77
N LEU A 110 9.36 -6.35 6.90
CA LEU A 110 9.53 -5.64 8.17
C LEU A 110 10.39 -6.40 9.20
N GLU A 111 10.79 -7.64 8.93
CA GLU A 111 11.45 -8.55 9.88
C GLU A 111 12.72 -7.95 10.51
N ASP A 112 13.52 -7.22 9.76
CA ASP A 112 14.74 -6.57 10.26
C ASP A 112 14.49 -5.22 10.97
N SER A 113 13.23 -4.79 11.10
CA SER A 113 12.85 -3.44 11.56
C SER A 113 11.81 -3.43 12.69
N LEU A 114 11.28 -4.58 13.09
CA LEU A 114 10.34 -4.75 14.20
C LEU A 114 10.92 -5.68 15.26
#